data_AF-A0A562PYV9-F1
#
_entry.id   AF-A0A562PYV9-F1
#
_cell.length_a   1.000
_cell.length_b   1.000
_cell.length_c   1.000
_cell.angle_alpha   90.00
_cell.angle_beta   90.00
_cell.angle_gamma   90.00
#
_symmetry.space_group_name_H-M   'P 1'
#
loop_
_entity.id
_entity.type
_entity.pdbx_description
1 polymer ?
#
loop_
_entity_poly.entity_id
_entity_poly.type
_entity_poly.pdbx_seq_one_letter_code
_entity_poly.pdbx_strand_id
1 'polypeptide(L)'
;MMGQSQESDLFNFYKGGNKYKKPVRYVLFDSSVGDSKKEVDNKTYFYMGGETFIFDAKINKMDTCLVDKSKFTFDKSEDLQQKAYQFYKEKKQMEERKMKLKNPIPYPVTDFSPYFKIYVLEKTHKNTLLKYEVDWIYYTF
;
A
#
# COMPACT_ATOMS: atom_id res chain seq x y z
N MET A 1 -0.10 -18.59 -14.93
CA MET A 1 -1.42 -17.99 -15.18
C MET A 1 -1.26 -16.48 -15.02
N MET A 2 -1.42 -15.69 -16.09
CA MET A 2 -1.51 -14.23 -15.97
C MET A 2 -2.88 -13.92 -15.37
N GLY A 3 -2.93 -13.65 -14.07
CA GLY A 3 -4.14 -13.15 -13.42
C GLY A 3 -4.54 -11.81 -14.04
N GLN A 4 -5.81 -11.67 -14.42
CA GLN A 4 -6.36 -10.38 -14.87
C GLN A 4 -6.08 -9.34 -13.78
N SER A 5 -5.38 -8.26 -14.15
CA SER A 5 -5.11 -7.15 -13.23
C SER A 5 -6.43 -6.45 -12.91
N GLN A 6 -6.76 -6.31 -11.63
CA GLN A 6 -7.99 -5.63 -11.20
C GLN A 6 -7.77 -4.11 -11.30
N GLU A 7 -8.83 -3.33 -11.55
CA GLU A 7 -8.72 -1.86 -11.59
C GLU A 7 -8.12 -1.28 -10.30
N SER A 8 -8.38 -1.92 -9.15
CA SER A 8 -7.81 -1.55 -7.84
C SER A 8 -6.28 -1.70 -7.77
N ASP A 9 -5.69 -2.53 -8.63
CA ASP A 9 -4.23 -2.71 -8.75
C ASP A 9 -3.55 -1.60 -9.55
N LEU A 10 -4.33 -0.69 -10.14
CA LEU A 10 -3.85 0.35 -11.04
C LEU A 10 -4.04 1.75 -10.43
N PHE A 11 -3.17 2.68 -10.83
CA PHE A 11 -3.32 4.11 -10.57
C PHE A 11 -3.12 4.90 -11.86
N ASN A 12 -3.62 6.12 -11.90
CA ASN A 12 -3.33 7.11 -12.94
C ASN A 12 -3.00 8.45 -12.29
N PHE A 13 -2.26 9.30 -13.01
CA PHE A 13 -1.89 10.63 -12.53
C PHE A 13 -3.02 11.65 -12.66
N TYR A 14 -3.91 11.45 -13.63
CA TYR A 14 -5.04 12.32 -13.94
C TYR A 14 -6.12 11.52 -14.69
N LYS A 15 -7.35 12.03 -14.68
CA LYS A 15 -8.49 11.41 -15.35
C LYS A 15 -8.23 11.30 -16.86
N GLY A 16 -8.37 10.09 -17.41
CA GLY A 16 -8.07 9.79 -18.81
C GLY A 16 -6.59 9.59 -19.13
N GLY A 17 -5.70 9.68 -18.15
CA GLY A 17 -4.28 9.37 -18.30
C GLY A 17 -3.98 7.87 -18.35
N ASN A 18 -2.71 7.55 -18.61
CA ASN A 18 -2.21 6.18 -18.60
C ASN A 18 -2.40 5.50 -17.23
N LYS A 19 -2.70 4.21 -17.27
CA LYS A 19 -2.82 3.37 -16.07
C LYS A 19 -1.50 2.67 -15.77
N TYR A 20 -1.11 2.68 -14.51
CA TYR A 20 0.12 2.13 -13.99
C TYR A 20 -0.17 1.13 -12.88
N LYS A 21 0.55 0.00 -12.88
CA LYS A 21 0.45 -0.97 -11.78
C LYS A 21 1.05 -0.38 -10.51
N LYS A 22 0.30 -0.45 -9.41
CA LYS A 22 0.78 -0.07 -8.08
C LYS A 22 1.91 -1.03 -7.66
N PRO A 23 3.07 -0.51 -7.22
CA PRO A 23 4.06 -1.32 -6.51
C PRO A 23 3.45 -1.97 -5.28
N VAL A 24 3.77 -3.24 -5.07
CA VAL A 24 3.36 -3.99 -3.88
C VAL A 24 4.37 -3.74 -2.77
N ARG A 25 3.87 -3.40 -1.58
CA ARG A 25 4.66 -3.15 -0.37
C ARG A 25 4.17 -4.04 0.74
N TYR A 26 5.09 -4.57 1.53
CA TYR A 26 4.78 -5.41 2.69
C TYR A 26 5.25 -4.73 3.95
N VAL A 27 4.37 -4.60 4.93
CA VAL A 27 4.70 -4.12 6.27
C VAL A 27 4.43 -5.23 7.27
N LEU A 28 5.27 -5.36 8.29
CA LEU A 28 5.14 -6.39 9.31
C LEU A 28 4.52 -5.77 10.56
N PHE A 29 3.35 -6.28 10.96
CA PHE A 29 2.71 -5.93 12.21
C PHE A 29 3.43 -6.60 13.37
N ASP A 30 3.84 -5.80 14.36
CA ASP A 30 4.52 -6.29 15.56
C ASP A 30 4.08 -5.51 16.81
N SER A 31 3.20 -6.14 17.61
CA SER A 31 2.72 -5.54 18.86
C SER A 31 3.83 -5.26 19.87
N SER A 32 5.00 -5.90 19.76
CA SER A 32 6.10 -5.69 20.70
C SER A 32 6.80 -4.34 20.52
N VAL A 33 6.66 -3.71 19.35
CA VAL A 33 7.23 -2.39 19.06
C VAL A 33 6.20 -1.26 19.16
N GLY A 34 5.00 -1.56 19.68
CA GLY A 34 3.94 -0.58 19.90
C GLY A 34 2.89 -0.50 18.79
N ASP A 35 2.95 -1.35 17.77
CA ASP A 35 1.86 -1.47 16.81
C ASP A 35 0.59 -1.94 17.53
N SER A 36 -0.56 -1.40 17.13
CA SER A 36 -1.85 -1.79 17.71
C SER A 36 -2.87 -2.08 16.63
N LYS A 37 -3.83 -2.96 16.94
CA LYS A 37 -4.95 -3.25 16.05
C LYS A 37 -6.28 -3.16 16.76
N LYS A 38 -7.31 -2.71 16.06
CA LYS A 38 -8.68 -2.59 16.56
C LYS A 38 -9.66 -3.18 15.56
N GLU A 39 -10.61 -3.97 16.05
CA GLU A 39 -11.67 -4.55 15.23
C GLU A 39 -13.00 -3.83 15.48
N VAL A 40 -13.65 -3.33 14.43
CA VAL A 40 -14.95 -2.64 14.47
C VAL A 40 -15.72 -2.98 13.19
N ASP A 41 -16.95 -3.47 13.30
CA ASP A 41 -17.89 -3.65 12.18
C ASP A 41 -17.33 -4.37 10.94
N ASN A 42 -16.62 -5.50 11.15
CA ASN A 42 -15.93 -6.29 10.11
C ASN A 42 -14.68 -5.63 9.51
N LYS A 43 -14.22 -4.54 10.11
CA LYS A 43 -12.96 -3.89 9.76
C LYS A 43 -11.92 -4.11 10.84
N THR A 44 -10.70 -4.38 10.43
CA THR A 44 -9.51 -4.38 11.27
C THR A 44 -8.67 -3.16 10.91
N TYR A 45 -8.46 -2.29 11.88
CA TYR A 45 -7.61 -1.12 11.79
C TYR A 45 -6.26 -1.47 12.38
N PHE A 46 -5.19 -1.38 11.60
CA PHE A 46 -3.81 -1.51 12.06
C PHE A 46 -3.19 -0.12 12.17
N TYR A 47 -2.71 0.24 13.35
CA TYR A 47 -2.00 1.47 13.62
C TYR A 47 -0.52 1.14 13.79
N MET A 48 0.31 1.54 12.82
CA MET A 48 1.72 1.15 12.75
C MET A 48 2.57 2.31 12.25
N GLY A 49 3.58 2.73 13.02
CA GLY A 49 4.52 3.77 12.60
C GLY A 49 3.88 5.11 12.20
N GLY A 50 2.78 5.51 12.85
CA GLY A 50 2.03 6.73 12.53
C GLY A 50 1.05 6.59 11.36
N GLU A 51 1.03 5.46 10.67
CA GLU A 51 0.13 5.17 9.56
C GLU A 51 -1.06 4.32 10.01
N THR A 52 -2.18 4.43 9.30
CA THR A 52 -3.37 3.59 9.52
C THR A 52 -3.65 2.74 8.28
N PHE A 53 -3.75 1.43 8.50
CA PHE A 53 -4.14 0.47 7.48
C PHE A 53 -5.47 -0.18 7.84
N ILE A 54 -6.39 -0.24 6.89
CA ILE A 54 -7.73 -0.77 7.10
C ILE A 54 -7.90 -2.03 6.26
N PHE A 55 -8.18 -3.12 6.94
CA PHE A 55 -8.69 -4.33 6.33
C PHE A 55 -10.21 -4.37 6.52
N ASP A 56 -10.98 -4.42 5.45
CA ASP A 56 -12.42 -4.67 5.46
C ASP A 56 -12.69 -6.09 4.92
N ALA A 57 -13.16 -6.98 5.78
CA ALA A 57 -13.36 -8.39 5.46
C ALA A 57 -14.40 -8.63 4.35
N LYS A 58 -15.21 -7.64 3.98
CA LYS A 58 -16.20 -7.76 2.90
C LYS A 58 -15.61 -7.55 1.51
N ILE A 59 -14.50 -6.81 1.42
CA ILE A 59 -13.94 -6.35 0.14
C ILE A 59 -12.46 -6.71 -0.03
N ASN A 60 -11.71 -6.77 1.05
CA ASN A 60 -10.28 -7.05 1.01
C ASN A 60 -10.01 -8.55 1.14
N LYS A 61 -8.83 -8.96 0.66
CA LYS A 61 -8.38 -10.35 0.68
C LYS A 61 -7.49 -10.60 1.88
N MET A 62 -7.71 -11.73 2.54
CA MET A 62 -6.83 -12.25 3.58
C MET A 62 -6.34 -13.64 3.16
N ASP A 63 -5.03 -13.81 3.11
CA ASP A 63 -4.38 -15.08 2.80
C ASP A 63 -3.55 -15.57 3.99
N THR A 64 -3.27 -16.87 4.04
CA THR A 64 -2.28 -17.44 4.96
C THR A 64 -1.07 -17.91 4.17
N CYS A 65 0.14 -17.51 4.58
CA CYS A 65 1.38 -17.99 3.98
C CYS A 65 2.37 -18.48 5.05
N LEU A 66 3.33 -19.31 4.64
CA LEU A 66 4.43 -19.71 5.52
C LEU A 66 5.38 -18.53 5.73
N VAL A 67 5.99 -18.44 6.93
CA VAL A 67 7.03 -17.46 7.24
C VAL A 67 8.30 -17.83 6.47
N ASP A 68 8.32 -17.55 5.17
CA ASP A 68 9.53 -17.55 4.36
C ASP A 68 9.96 -16.10 4.17
N LYS A 69 10.88 -15.64 5.03
CA LYS A 69 11.39 -14.27 5.03
C LYS A 69 12.08 -13.90 3.71
N SER A 70 12.52 -14.86 2.90
CA SER A 70 13.17 -14.59 1.61
C SER A 70 12.19 -14.11 0.54
N LYS A 71 10.88 -14.34 0.73
CA LYS A 71 9.85 -13.98 -0.26
C LYS A 71 9.32 -12.55 -0.10
N PHE A 72 9.66 -11.87 1.00
CA PHE A 72 9.11 -10.56 1.32
C PHE A 72 10.22 -9.57 1.63
N THR A 73 10.24 -8.46 0.90
CA THR A 73 10.98 -7.27 1.32
C THR A 73 10.06 -6.44 2.20
N PHE A 74 10.40 -6.35 3.49
CA PHE A 74 9.62 -5.57 4.45
C PHE A 74 10.04 -4.11 4.42
N ASP A 75 9.07 -3.25 4.16
CA ASP A 75 9.19 -1.83 4.40
C ASP A 75 8.77 -1.53 5.84
N LYS A 76 9.43 -0.55 6.46
CA LYS A 76 8.88 0.05 7.68
C LYS A 76 7.69 0.94 7.32
N SER A 77 6.63 0.89 8.12
CA SER A 77 5.44 1.72 7.90
C SER A 77 5.76 3.21 7.87
N GLU A 78 6.62 3.68 8.79
CA GLU A 78 7.06 5.08 8.89
C GLU A 78 7.74 5.62 7.61
N ASP A 79 8.34 4.74 6.79
CA ASP A 79 9.02 5.11 5.56
C ASP A 79 8.08 5.17 4.35
N LEU A 80 6.84 4.67 4.47
CA LEU A 80 5.96 4.47 3.31
C LEU A 80 5.61 5.79 2.62
N GLN A 81 5.31 6.85 3.39
CA GLN A 81 5.04 8.18 2.82
C GLN A 81 6.22 8.70 2.00
N GLN A 82 7.43 8.66 2.57
CA GLN A 82 8.62 9.12 1.86
C GLN A 82 8.88 8.28 0.60
N LYS A 83 8.70 6.96 0.67
CA LYS A 83 8.86 6.06 -0.49
C LYS A 83 7.80 6.33 -1.57
N ALA A 84 6.56 6.57 -1.18
CA ALA A 84 5.46 6.86 -2.10
C ALA A 84 5.68 8.22 -2.78
N TYR A 85 6.14 9.22 -2.03
CA TYR A 85 6.55 10.53 -2.55
C TYR A 85 7.67 10.42 -3.60
N GLN A 86 8.75 9.66 -3.31
CA GLN A 86 9.85 9.50 -4.27
C GLN A 86 9.39 8.75 -5.52
N PHE A 87 8.63 7.65 -5.34
CA PHE A 87 8.05 6.91 -6.46
C PHE A 87 7.18 7.81 -7.35
N TYR A 88 6.31 8.62 -6.75
CA TYR A 88 5.47 9.56 -7.46
C TYR A 88 6.31 10.54 -8.28
N LYS A 89 7.30 11.17 -7.65
CA LYS A 89 8.18 12.17 -8.29
C LYS A 89 8.90 11.58 -9.50
N GLU A 90 9.48 10.40 -9.35
CA GLU A 90 10.18 9.71 -10.44
C GLU A 90 9.22 9.35 -11.59
N LYS A 91 8.07 8.75 -11.29
CA LYS A 91 7.10 8.35 -12.31
C LYS A 91 6.46 9.54 -13.02
N LYS A 92 6.17 10.63 -12.30
CA LYS A 92 5.73 11.90 -12.88
C LYS A 92 6.72 12.41 -13.91
N GLN A 93 8.01 12.49 -13.54
CA GLN A 93 9.05 12.98 -14.45
C GLN A 93 9.18 12.11 -15.69
N MET A 94 9.07 10.78 -15.55
CA MET A 94 9.07 9.88 -16.70
C MET A 94 7.87 10.13 -17.62
N GLU A 95 6.68 10.31 -17.05
CA GLU A 95 5.45 10.52 -17.80
C GLU A 95 5.45 11.85 -18.56
N GLU A 96 5.84 12.94 -17.91
CA GLU A 96 5.92 14.27 -18.52
C GLU A 96 6.92 14.29 -19.69
N ARG A 97 8.08 13.64 -19.53
CA ARG A 97 9.08 13.51 -20.60
C ARG A 97 8.57 12.68 -21.76
N LYS A 98 7.90 11.56 -21.49
CA LYS A 98 7.43 10.62 -22.52
C LYS A 98 6.27 11.20 -23.32
N MET A 99 5.32 11.85 -22.65
CA MET A 99 4.07 12.28 -23.25
C MET A 99 4.09 13.74 -23.74
N LYS A 100 5.18 14.49 -23.49
CA LYS A 100 5.31 15.93 -23.80
C LYS A 100 4.07 16.72 -23.37
N LEU A 101 3.59 16.45 -22.14
CA LEU A 101 2.33 16.99 -21.66
C LEU A 101 2.36 18.52 -21.71
N LYS A 102 1.30 19.12 -22.29
CA LYS A 102 1.13 20.59 -22.31
C LYS A 102 0.92 21.16 -20.91
N ASN A 103 0.26 20.39 -20.04
CA ASN A 103 0.03 20.75 -18.65
C ASN A 103 0.82 19.81 -17.75
N PRO A 104 1.56 20.34 -16.75
CA PRO A 104 2.27 19.52 -15.80
C PRO A 104 1.30 18.71 -14.95
N ILE A 105 1.74 17.52 -14.55
CA ILE A 105 0.98 16.68 -13.60
C ILE A 105 0.98 17.39 -12.23
N PRO A 106 -0.16 17.45 -11.50
CA PRO A 106 -0.24 18.13 -10.21
C PRO A 106 0.84 17.67 -9.22
N TYR A 107 1.45 18.59 -8.47
CA TYR A 107 2.45 18.26 -7.47
C TYR A 107 2.65 19.38 -6.43
N PRO A 108 2.74 19.06 -5.12
CA PRO A 108 2.50 17.74 -4.51
C PRO A 108 1.01 17.35 -4.59
N VAL A 109 0.74 16.06 -4.52
CA VAL A 109 -0.62 15.54 -4.36
C VAL A 109 -0.97 15.51 -2.86
N THR A 110 -2.26 15.59 -2.55
CA THR A 110 -2.76 15.63 -1.17
C THR A 110 -2.61 14.30 -0.44
N ASP A 111 -2.52 13.20 -1.18
CA ASP A 111 -2.41 11.85 -0.63
C ASP A 111 -1.54 10.98 -1.54
N PHE A 112 -0.54 10.33 -0.95
CA PHE A 112 0.33 9.37 -1.64
C PHE A 112 -0.08 7.91 -1.42
N SER A 113 -1.03 7.66 -0.52
CA SER A 113 -1.56 6.31 -0.24
C SER A 113 -2.06 5.56 -1.49
N PRO A 114 -2.67 6.21 -2.50
CA PRO A 114 -3.23 5.48 -3.65
C PRO A 114 -2.19 4.88 -4.59
N TYR A 115 -0.92 5.27 -4.47
CA TYR A 115 0.13 4.85 -5.41
C TYR A 115 0.73 3.48 -5.09
N PHE A 116 0.53 2.97 -3.88
CA PHE A 116 1.01 1.66 -3.46
C PHE A 116 -0.14 0.70 -3.18
N LYS A 117 0.16 -0.59 -3.37
CA LYS A 117 -0.67 -1.67 -2.87
C LYS A 117 -0.01 -2.22 -1.62
N ILE A 118 -0.65 -2.06 -0.46
CA ILE A 118 -0.07 -2.45 0.82
C ILE A 118 -0.62 -3.82 1.24
N TYR A 119 0.28 -4.66 1.77
CA TYR A 119 -0.09 -5.83 2.54
C TYR A 119 0.48 -5.73 3.94
N VAL A 120 -0.38 -5.86 4.95
CA VAL A 120 0.04 -6.03 6.35
C VAL A 120 0.23 -7.52 6.59
N LEU A 121 1.41 -7.90 7.08
CA LEU A 121 1.70 -9.26 7.51
C LEU A 121 1.66 -9.34 9.03
N GLU A 122 0.88 -10.27 9.57
CA GLU A 122 0.81 -10.56 11.00
C GLU A 122 1.31 -11.97 11.27
N LYS A 123 2.26 -12.12 12.20
CA LYS A 123 2.75 -13.44 12.62
C LYS A 123 1.72 -14.14 13.50
N THR A 124 1.49 -15.42 13.23
CA THR A 124 0.72 -16.30 14.12
C THR A 124 1.65 -17.16 14.97
N HIS A 125 1.10 -17.76 16.03
CA HIS A 125 1.82 -18.70 16.91
C HIS A 125 2.34 -19.97 16.21
N LYS A 126 1.90 -20.28 14.99
CA LYS A 126 2.23 -21.52 14.27
C LYS A 126 3.26 -21.34 13.15
N ASN A 127 4.11 -20.32 13.23
CA ASN A 127 5.09 -19.97 12.19
C ASN A 127 4.42 -19.75 10.81
N THR A 128 3.18 -19.26 10.82
CA THR A 128 2.47 -18.78 9.63
C THR A 128 2.30 -17.27 9.71
N LEU A 129 2.17 -16.63 8.55
CA LEU A 129 1.83 -15.22 8.41
C LEU A 129 0.40 -15.12 7.87
N LEU A 130 -0.41 -14.29 8.52
CA LEU A 130 -1.63 -13.77 7.92
C LEU A 130 -1.24 -12.58 7.05
N LYS A 131 -1.73 -12.55 5.82
CA LYS A 131 -1.47 -11.51 4.84
C LYS A 131 -2.78 -10.79 4.55
N TYR A 132 -2.88 -9.55 5.00
CA TYR A 132 -4.04 -8.69 4.80
C TYR A 132 -3.78 -7.74 3.63
N GLU A 133 -4.59 -7.79 2.58
CA GLU A 133 -4.69 -6.68 1.64
C GLU A 133 -5.40 -5.53 2.35
N VAL A 134 -4.83 -4.32 2.37
CA VAL A 134 -5.36 -3.22 3.17
C VAL A 134 -5.49 -1.95 2.35
N ASP A 135 -6.46 -1.13 2.71
CA ASP A 135 -6.52 0.26 2.32
C ASP A 135 -5.62 1.07 3.26
N TRP A 136 -4.65 1.77 2.69
CA TRP A 136 -3.79 2.66 3.45
C TRP A 136 -4.46 4.04 3.50
N ILE A 137 -4.69 4.55 4.71
CA ILE A 137 -5.25 5.89 4.89
C ILE A 137 -4.19 6.75 5.56
N TYR A 138 -3.76 7.78 4.83
CA TYR A 138 -3.01 8.87 5.42
C TYR A 138 -3.98 9.82 6.12
N TYR A 139 -3.89 9.87 7.46
CA TYR A 139 -4.62 10.85 8.26
C TYR A 139 -3.67 12.01 8.59
N THR A 140 -3.87 13.15 7.94
CA THR A 140 -3.41 14.43 8.48
C THR A 140 -4.44 14.93 9.48
N PHE A 141 -4.11 14.90 10.77
CA PHE A 141 -4.79 15.69 11.78
C PHE A 141 -4.27 17.13 11.76
#